data_AF-A0AAD5NWL0-F1
#
_entry.id   AF-A0AAD5NWL0-F1
#
_cell.length_a   1.000
_cell.length_b   1.000
_cell.length_c   1.000
_cell.angle_alpha   90.00
_cell.angle_beta   90.00
_cell.angle_gamma   90.00
#
_symmetry.space_group_name_H-M   'P 1'
#
loop_
_entity.id
_entity.type
_entity.pdbx_description
1 polymer ?
#
loop_
_entity_poly.entity_id
_entity_poly.type
_entity_poly.pdbx_seq_one_letter_code
_entity_poly.pdbx_strand_id
1 'polypeptide(L)'
;MGTIPPEVGRWKQLHVLDLSRNNISGTMPSSISEMRNLEYLDLSSNDLTGSIPKSFEKLTFLSKFSVAYNHLHGEIPTGGQFDTFLASSFEGAQLRSLQRNRFSLWFFQCSEA
;
A
#
# COMPACT_ATOMS: atom_id res chain seq x y z
N MET A 1 18.57 2.48 -7.53
CA MET A 1 17.97 1.17 -7.24
C MET A 1 18.18 0.89 -5.77
N GLY A 2 17.12 0.93 -4.98
CA GLY A 2 17.15 0.60 -3.56
C GLY A 2 15.89 -0.17 -3.20
N THR A 3 15.97 -1.04 -2.20
CA THR A 3 14.81 -1.72 -1.64
C THR A 3 14.44 -1.09 -0.29
N ILE A 4 13.23 -1.34 0.20
CA ILE A 4 12.88 -0.98 1.58
C ILE A 4 13.47 -2.08 2.49
N PRO A 5 14.48 -1.77 3.33
CA PRO A 5 15.10 -2.77 4.18
C PRO A 5 14.12 -3.17 5.31
N PRO A 6 14.05 -4.45 5.71
CA PRO A 6 13.14 -4.88 6.77
C PRO A 6 13.40 -4.18 8.12
N GLU A 7 14.59 -3.61 8.32
CA GLU A 7 14.99 -2.86 9.50
C GLU A 7 14.14 -1.60 9.74
N VAL A 8 13.43 -1.06 8.74
CA VAL A 8 12.51 0.08 8.91
C VAL A 8 11.44 -0.19 10.00
N GLY A 9 11.06 -1.46 10.18
CA GLY A 9 10.12 -1.87 11.23
C GLY A 9 10.60 -1.58 12.65
N ARG A 10 11.89 -1.25 12.86
CA ARG A 10 12.43 -0.87 14.17
C ARG A 10 12.06 0.56 14.57
N TRP A 11 11.61 1.41 13.64
CA TRP A 11 11.27 2.80 13.88
C TRP A 11 9.85 2.95 14.46
N LYS A 12 9.63 2.37 15.64
CA LYS A 12 8.30 2.26 16.28
C LYS A 12 7.67 3.60 16.67
N GLN A 13 8.45 4.67 16.73
CA GLN A 13 7.99 6.03 17.07
C GLN A 13 7.71 6.89 15.83
N LEU A 14 7.90 6.35 14.62
CA LEU A 14 7.66 7.10 13.40
C LEU A 14 6.16 7.20 13.11
N HIS A 15 5.69 8.41 12.83
CA HIS A 15 4.28 8.69 12.50
C HIS A 15 4.09 8.89 10.99
N VAL A 16 5.14 9.34 10.28
CA VAL A 16 5.10 9.63 8.85
C VAL A 16 6.28 8.96 8.16
N LEU A 17 6.00 8.13 7.16
CA LEU A 17 6.97 7.59 6.23
C LEU A 17 6.53 7.96 4.81
N ASP A 18 7.22 8.92 4.21
CA ASP A 18 7.04 9.28 2.81
C ASP A 18 8.29 8.89 2.04
N LEU A 19 8.13 7.93 1.14
CA LEU A 19 9.15 7.48 0.19
C LEU A 19 8.64 7.59 -1.24
N SER A 20 7.61 8.41 -1.47
CA SER A 20 6.99 8.58 -2.77
C SER A 20 7.97 9.17 -3.80
N ARG A 21 7.73 8.89 -5.08
CA ARG A 21 8.49 9.46 -6.22
C ARG A 21 9.99 9.15 -6.15
N ASN A 22 10.31 7.89 -5.90
CA ASN A 22 11.67 7.37 -5.95
C ASN A 22 11.77 6.22 -6.97
N ASN A 23 12.96 5.63 -7.07
CA ASN A 23 13.20 4.40 -7.84
C ASN A 23 13.41 3.21 -6.90
N ILE A 24 12.53 3.08 -5.90
CA ILE A 24 12.56 1.97 -4.96
C ILE A 24 11.92 0.76 -5.63
N SER A 25 12.61 -0.38 -5.60
CA SER A 25 12.17 -1.63 -6.21
C SER A 25 12.07 -2.75 -5.18
N GLY A 26 11.62 -3.93 -5.63
CA GLY A 26 11.40 -5.09 -4.76
C GLY A 26 10.05 -5.04 -4.05
N THR A 27 9.90 -5.83 -2.99
CA THR A 27 8.63 -5.98 -2.27
C THR A 27 8.55 -5.09 -1.04
N MET A 28 7.33 -4.79 -0.59
CA MET A 28 7.12 -4.15 0.71
C MET A 28 7.41 -5.14 1.85
N PRO A 29 8.35 -4.82 2.77
CA PRO A 29 8.63 -5.70 3.89
C PRO A 29 7.45 -5.72 4.87
N SER A 30 7.05 -6.92 5.29
CA SER A 30 5.97 -7.09 6.28
C SER A 30 6.30 -6.43 7.63
N SER A 31 7.58 -6.18 7.92
CA SER A 31 8.06 -5.53 9.16
C SER A 31 7.57 -4.09 9.33
N ILE A 32 7.11 -3.42 8.26
CA ILE A 32 6.42 -2.12 8.39
C ILE A 32 5.21 -2.24 9.34
N SER A 33 4.57 -3.42 9.45
CA SER A 33 3.48 -3.64 10.41
C SER A 33 3.88 -3.50 11.89
N GLU A 34 5.17 -3.48 12.21
CA GLU A 34 5.66 -3.26 13.57
C GLU A 34 5.70 -1.78 13.96
N MET A 35 5.56 -0.87 12.99
CA MET A 35 5.51 0.58 13.19
C MET A 35 4.10 1.02 13.61
N ARG A 36 3.66 0.57 14.79
CA ARG A 36 2.26 0.73 15.24
C ARG A 36 1.78 2.18 15.38
N ASN A 37 2.69 3.15 15.51
CA ASN A 37 2.35 4.57 15.59
C ASN A 37 2.29 5.27 14.22
N LEU A 38 2.44 4.53 13.12
CA LEU A 38 2.46 5.10 11.78
C LEU A 38 1.06 5.57 11.39
N GLU A 39 0.95 6.85 11.04
CA GLU A 39 -0.28 7.52 10.63
C GLU A 39 -0.32 7.79 9.12
N TYR A 40 0.85 7.98 8.51
CA TYR A 40 1.03 8.28 7.10
C TYR A 40 2.09 7.37 6.47
N LEU A 41 1.71 6.67 5.42
CA LEU A 41 2.61 5.86 4.60
C LEU A 41 2.38 6.15 3.12
N ASP A 42 3.34 6.79 2.47
CA ASP A 42 3.30 7.01 1.02
C ASP A 42 4.49 6.34 0.34
N LEU A 43 4.18 5.35 -0.48
CA LEU A 43 5.12 4.59 -1.30
C LEU A 43 4.81 4.77 -2.80
N SER A 44 3.95 5.74 -3.15
CA SER A 44 3.48 5.92 -4.52
C SER A 44 4.59 6.35 -5.47
N SER A 45 4.39 6.11 -6.78
CA SER A 45 5.35 6.45 -7.83
C SER A 45 6.74 5.85 -7.57
N ASN A 46 6.78 4.52 -7.46
CA ASN A 46 8.00 3.72 -7.30
C ASN A 46 7.92 2.46 -8.19
N ASP A 47 8.95 1.63 -8.15
CA ASP A 47 9.06 0.38 -8.91
C ASP A 47 8.75 -0.86 -8.03
N LEU A 48 7.90 -0.73 -7.00
CA LEU A 48 7.60 -1.82 -6.06
C LEU A 48 6.76 -2.92 -6.73
N THR A 49 7.06 -4.18 -6.40
CA THR A 49 6.39 -5.38 -6.92
C THR A 49 5.83 -6.25 -5.79
N GLY A 50 5.09 -7.31 -6.15
CA GLY A 50 4.45 -8.21 -5.19
C GLY A 50 3.10 -7.70 -4.70
N SER A 51 2.65 -8.22 -3.55
CA SER A 51 1.37 -7.85 -2.93
C SER A 51 1.53 -6.94 -1.72
N ILE A 52 0.44 -6.28 -1.32
CA ILE A 52 0.38 -5.58 -0.04
C ILE A 52 0.39 -6.64 1.08
N PRO A 53 1.35 -6.60 2.02
CA PRO A 53 1.38 -7.56 3.12
C PRO A 53 0.12 -7.48 3.96
N LYS A 54 -0.58 -8.60 4.15
CA LYS A 54 -1.76 -8.69 5.02
C LYS A 54 -1.47 -8.20 6.46
N SER A 55 -0.22 -8.27 6.91
CA SER A 55 0.18 -7.75 8.22
C SER A 55 -0.06 -6.25 8.38
N PHE A 56 -0.20 -5.48 7.30
CA PHE A 56 -0.48 -4.04 7.38
C PHE A 56 -1.85 -3.74 7.98
N GLU A 57 -2.76 -4.71 8.06
CA GLU A 57 -4.02 -4.62 8.83
C GLU A 57 -3.78 -4.28 10.31
N LYS A 58 -2.58 -4.54 10.85
CA LYS A 58 -2.18 -4.21 12.22
C LYS A 58 -1.86 -2.72 12.44
N LEU A 59 -1.74 -1.93 11.38
CA LEU A 59 -1.44 -0.50 11.45
C LEU A 59 -2.72 0.29 11.73
N THR A 60 -3.21 0.17 12.96
CA THR A 60 -4.52 0.72 13.38
C THR A 60 -4.58 2.25 13.37
N PHE A 61 -3.44 2.94 13.43
CA PHE A 61 -3.36 4.40 13.37
C PHE A 61 -3.17 4.94 11.95
N LEU A 62 -2.99 4.07 10.96
CA LEU A 62 -2.72 4.48 9.58
C LEU A 62 -3.98 5.15 9.00
N SER A 63 -3.91 6.45 8.78
CA SER A 63 -5.01 7.27 8.27
C SER A 63 -4.81 7.66 6.82
N LYS A 64 -3.56 7.70 6.36
CA LYS A 64 -3.19 8.00 4.98
C LYS A 64 -2.24 6.92 4.46
N PHE A 65 -2.63 6.33 3.35
CA PHE A 65 -1.88 5.28 2.68
C PHE A 65 -1.93 5.51 1.17
N SER A 66 -0.79 5.36 0.49
CA SER A 66 -0.73 5.36 -0.96
C SER A 66 0.36 4.44 -1.47
N VAL A 67 0.01 3.60 -2.44
CA VAL A 67 0.90 2.75 -3.23
C VAL A 67 0.65 2.93 -4.73
N ALA A 68 -0.04 4.00 -5.10
CA ALA A 68 -0.39 4.30 -6.47
C ALA A 68 0.85 4.36 -7.37
N TYR A 69 0.69 4.05 -8.65
CA TYR A 69 1.76 4.06 -9.64
C TYR A 69 2.97 3.21 -9.21
N ASN A 70 2.70 1.93 -8.89
CA ASN A 70 3.69 0.87 -8.66
C ASN A 70 3.29 -0.38 -9.45
N HIS A 71 4.16 -1.38 -9.48
CA HIS A 71 3.94 -2.68 -10.14
C HIS A 71 3.36 -3.75 -9.19
N LEU A 72 2.55 -3.32 -8.21
CA LEU A 72 1.93 -4.22 -7.23
C LEU A 72 0.77 -5.01 -7.87
N HIS A 73 0.55 -6.23 -7.37
CA HIS A 73 -0.52 -7.12 -7.82
C HIS A 73 -1.10 -7.91 -6.64
N GLY A 74 -2.19 -8.64 -6.90
CA GLY A 74 -2.90 -9.43 -5.88
C GLY A 74 -4.09 -8.68 -5.32
N GLU A 75 -4.43 -8.93 -4.06
CA GLU A 75 -5.64 -8.40 -3.42
C GLU A 75 -5.31 -7.27 -2.44
N ILE A 76 -6.20 -6.28 -2.37
CA ILE A 76 -6.16 -5.26 -1.32
C ILE A 76 -6.61 -5.94 0.00
N PRO A 77 -5.83 -5.85 1.09
CA PRO A 77 -6.25 -6.35 2.39
C PRO A 77 -7.57 -5.70 2.82
N THR A 78 -8.44 -6.46 3.48
CA THR A 78 -9.77 -5.98 3.91
C THR A 78 -9.87 -5.76 5.42
N GLY A 79 -8.75 -5.82 6.14
CA GLY A 79 -8.69 -5.59 7.59
C GLY A 79 -8.15 -4.22 7.99
N GLY A 80 -8.45 -3.81 9.21
CA GLY A 80 -7.96 -2.56 9.80
C GLY A 80 -8.48 -1.34 9.04
N GLN A 81 -7.57 -0.47 8.61
CA GLN A 81 -7.88 0.83 7.98
C GLN A 81 -8.05 0.73 6.45
N PHE A 82 -7.80 -0.41 5.83
CA PHE A 82 -7.74 -0.53 4.36
C PHE A 82 -9.07 -0.25 3.65
N ASP A 83 -10.20 -0.50 4.32
CA ASP A 83 -11.53 -0.19 3.78
C ASP A 83 -11.83 1.32 3.79
N THR A 84 -11.01 2.12 4.46
CA THR A 84 -11.18 3.58 4.56
C THR A 84 -10.42 4.35 3.49
N PHE A 85 -9.45 3.71 2.84
CA PHE A 85 -8.60 4.38 1.84
C PHE A 85 -9.34 4.56 0.52
N LEU A 86 -9.03 5.68 -0.15
CA LEU A 86 -9.65 6.02 -1.43
C LEU A 86 -9.09 5.14 -2.55
N ALA A 87 -9.85 4.98 -3.63
CA ALA A 87 -9.41 4.25 -4.82
C ALA A 87 -8.09 4.81 -5.38
N SER A 88 -7.89 6.13 -5.28
CA SER A 88 -6.67 6.82 -5.72
C SER A 88 -5.41 6.32 -5.01
N SER A 89 -5.51 5.79 -3.79
CA SER A 89 -4.38 5.20 -3.05
C SER A 89 -3.79 3.96 -3.73
N PHE A 90 -4.54 3.33 -4.63
CA PHE A 90 -4.17 2.09 -5.33
C PHE A 90 -4.13 2.25 -6.85
N GLU A 91 -4.28 3.47 -7.36
CA GLU A 91 -4.37 3.77 -8.78
C GLU A 91 -3.09 3.31 -9.53
N GLY A 92 -3.25 2.79 -10.75
CA GLY A 92 -2.12 2.35 -11.57
C GLY A 92 -1.43 1.05 -11.11
N ALA A 93 -1.78 0.50 -9.94
CA ALA A 93 -1.37 -0.83 -9.53
C ALA A 93 -2.33 -1.90 -10.08
N GLN A 94 -1.86 -3.13 -10.22
CA GLN A 94 -2.65 -4.29 -10.69
C GLN A 94 -3.37 -5.00 -9.53
N LEU A 95 -3.85 -4.24 -8.55
CA LEU A 95 -4.50 -4.75 -7.35
C LEU A 95 -6.00 -4.97 -7.56
N ARG A 96 -6.54 -6.02 -6.93
CA ARG A 96 -7.96 -6.39 -6.98
C ARG A 96 -8.63 -6.01 -5.67
N SER A 97 -9.77 -5.34 -5.73
CA SER A 97 -10.59 -5.07 -4.56
C SER A 97 -11.61 -6.20 -4.36
N LEU A 98 -11.67 -6.75 -3.15
CA LEU A 98 -12.71 -7.71 -2.75
C LEU A 98 -13.98 -7.03 -2.19
N GLN A 99 -13.99 -5.69 -2.08
CA GLN A 99 -15.11 -4.94 -1.53
C GLN A 99 -16.30 -4.97 -2.51
N ARG A 100 -17.25 -5.87 -2.22
CA ARG A 100 -18.44 -6.19 -3.03
C ARG A 100 -19.46 -5.05 -3.16
N ASN A 101 -19.28 -3.94 -2.46
CA ASN A 101 -20.16 -2.77 -2.50
C ASN A 101 -19.33 -1.47 -2.59
N ARG A 102 -19.43 -0.77 -3.73
CA ARG A 102 -18.78 0.49 -4.17
C ARG A 102 -17.54 0.42 -5.07
N PHE A 103 -16.87 -0.72 -5.21
CA PHE A 103 -15.73 -0.85 -6.14
C PHE A 103 -16.04 -1.64 -7.43
N SER A 104 -17.24 -2.22 -7.54
CA SER A 104 -17.62 -3.11 -8.65
C SER A 104 -17.78 -2.44 -10.03
N LEU A 105 -17.71 -1.11 -10.12
CA LEU A 105 -17.83 -0.37 -11.39
C LEU A 105 -16.48 0.01 -12.02
N TRP A 106 -15.36 -0.07 -11.29
CA TRP A 106 -14.06 0.39 -11.80
C TRP A 106 -13.28 -0.68 -12.58
N PHE A 107 -13.50 -1.97 -12.31
CA PHE A 107 -12.76 -3.05 -12.96
C PHE A 107 -13.17 -3.31 -14.42
N PHE A 108 -14.29 -2.75 -14.90
CA PHE A 108 -14.72 -2.93 -16.29
C PHE A 108 -14.14 -1.91 -17.28
N GLN A 109 -13.46 -0.85 -16.81
CA GLN A 109 -13.01 0.23 -17.71
C GLN A 109 -11.51 0.27 -18.03
N CYS A 110 -10.70 -0.67 -17.53
CA CYS A 110 -9.29 -0.79 -17.93
C CYS A 110 -8.99 -2.00 -18.84
N SER A 111 -9.99 -2.76 -19.29
CA SER A 111 -9.81 -3.82 -20.29
C SER A 111 -10.10 -3.38 -21.73
N GLU A 112 -10.55 -2.14 -21.95
CA GLU A 112 -10.80 -1.58 -23.28
C GLU A 112 -10.23 -0.16 -23.38
N ALA A 113 -8.93 -0.06 -23.67
CA ALA A 113 -8.32 1.06 -24.36
C ALA A 113 -7.01 0.58 -25.02
#